data_AF-A0A7X7YR93-F1
#
_entry.id   AF-A0A7X7YR93-F1
#
_cell.length_a   1.000
_cell.length_b   1.000
_cell.length_c   1.000
_cell.angle_alpha   90.00
_cell.angle_beta   90.00
_cell.angle_gamma   90.00
#
_symmetry.space_group_name_H-M   'P 1'
#
loop_
_entity.id
_entity.type
_entity.pdbx_description
1 polymer ?
#
loop_
_entity_poly.entity_id
_entity_poly.type
_entity_poly.pdbx_seq_one_letter_code
_entity_poly.pdbx_strand_id
1 'polypeptide(L)'
;MKKLLAILSVLLLFSTVLGDATDTHISSIRPQHDSGFFVEFSSIGYSFENNEITSQPLFDILGQFNLGFKHYFTKNTVFSAQGFFVDAQFVPTVYGGAERTDPGIFVLLGRTYLHGDYPIYNLSVKPHIEVLSGGAIIDDGYAIGSLSKSAITVAFSVNTNIEIFSRVESGLLIDVLHSSTDTSVQEAINQARRDMAYVVANVGLTWYYDSYSGIEVGYRFFLLNRDSPFTYFQGLSYTDYVFNYLKLLNDSLPPEEKIIIPFITTDYYISFSVKF
;
A
#
# COMPACT_ATOMS: atom_id res chain seq x y z
N MET A 1 -9.93 14.51 21.03
CA MET A 1 -10.77 13.57 21.80
C MET A 1 -12.26 13.68 21.50
N LYS A 2 -12.95 14.80 21.77
CA LYS A 2 -14.41 14.92 21.54
C LYS A 2 -14.86 14.62 20.10
N LYS A 3 -14.09 15.04 19.09
CA LYS A 3 -14.37 14.75 17.66
C LYS A 3 -14.20 13.27 17.30
N LEU A 4 -13.17 12.62 17.85
CA LEU A 4 -12.91 11.18 17.64
C LEU A 4 -14.02 10.32 18.25
N LEU A 5 -14.46 10.69 19.46
CA LEU A 5 -15.58 10.04 20.13
C LEU A 5 -16.87 10.20 19.34
N ALA A 6 -17.14 11.40 18.79
CA ALA A 6 -18.32 11.65 17.97
C ALA A 6 -18.32 10.80 16.67
N ILE A 7 -17.17 10.66 16.00
CA ILE A 7 -17.04 9.81 14.80
C ILE A 7 -17.30 8.33 15.15
N LEU A 8 -16.69 7.83 16.22
CA LEU A 8 -16.92 6.48 16.73
C LEU A 8 -18.40 6.23 17.10
N SER A 9 -19.03 7.19 17.77
CA SER A 9 -20.45 7.09 18.15
C SER A 9 -21.38 7.11 16.93
N VAL A 10 -21.07 7.91 15.91
CA VAL A 10 -21.84 7.94 14.66
C VAL A 10 -21.69 6.61 13.91
N LEU A 11 -20.49 6.04 13.84
CA LEU A 11 -20.25 4.72 13.24
C LEU A 11 -21.00 3.60 13.97
N LEU A 12 -20.98 3.63 15.32
CA LEU A 12 -21.76 2.71 16.15
C LEU A 12 -23.27 2.84 15.90
N LEU A 13 -23.78 4.07 15.78
CA LEU A 13 -25.19 4.33 15.47
C LEU A 13 -25.57 3.83 14.07
N PHE A 14 -24.73 4.03 13.05
CA PHE A 14 -24.97 3.49 11.71
C PHE A 14 -24.96 1.95 11.69
N SER A 15 -24.08 1.32 12.47
CA SER A 15 -24.02 -0.15 12.56
C SER A 15 -25.30 -0.77 13.16
N THR A 16 -25.99 -0.05 14.05
CA THR A 16 -27.24 -0.52 14.68
C THR A 16 -28.49 -0.38 13.81
N VAL A 17 -28.46 0.46 12.77
CA VAL A 17 -29.65 0.76 11.94
C VAL A 17 -29.70 -0.10 10.67
N LEU A 18 -28.58 -0.70 10.25
CA LEU A 18 -28.45 -1.38 8.95
C LEU A 18 -28.16 -2.89 9.03
N GLY A 19 -28.08 -3.47 10.23
CA GLY A 19 -27.71 -4.87 10.42
C GLY A 19 -28.89 -5.83 10.27
N ASP A 20 -29.22 -6.24 9.05
CA ASP A 20 -29.98 -7.48 8.84
C ASP A 20 -29.04 -8.68 9.04
N ALA A 21 -29.51 -9.71 9.75
CA ALA A 21 -28.73 -10.78 10.35
C ALA A 21 -28.33 -11.89 9.37
N THR A 22 -27.79 -11.51 8.22
CA THR A 22 -27.11 -12.43 7.29
C THR A 22 -25.62 -12.10 7.30
N ASP A 23 -24.78 -13.11 7.46
CA ASP A 23 -23.32 -12.96 7.41
C ASP A 23 -22.93 -12.47 6.00
N THR A 24 -22.78 -11.16 5.87
CA THR A 24 -22.42 -10.46 4.63
C THR A 24 -20.95 -10.03 4.65
N HIS A 25 -20.16 -10.59 5.57
CA HIS A 25 -18.75 -10.25 5.72
C HIS A 25 -17.98 -10.53 4.44
N ILE A 26 -17.10 -9.57 4.10
CA ILE A 26 -16.18 -9.69 2.99
C ILE A 26 -14.79 -9.76 3.58
N SER A 27 -14.14 -10.92 3.46
CA SER A 27 -12.76 -11.04 3.92
C SER A 27 -11.86 -10.10 3.11
N SER A 28 -11.12 -9.21 3.77
CA SER A 28 -10.05 -8.44 3.13
C SER A 28 -8.79 -9.28 2.90
N ILE A 29 -8.76 -10.55 3.29
CA ILE A 29 -7.66 -11.49 3.02
C ILE A 29 -8.02 -12.36 1.82
N ARG A 30 -7.12 -12.44 0.84
CA ARG A 30 -7.27 -13.36 -0.30
C ARG A 30 -7.15 -14.79 0.20
N PRO A 31 -8.11 -15.69 -0.10
CA PRO A 31 -7.99 -17.10 0.22
C PRO A 31 -6.69 -17.67 -0.35
N GLN A 32 -6.08 -18.60 0.38
CA GLN A 32 -4.95 -19.37 -0.13
C GLN A 32 -5.41 -20.28 -1.27
N HIS A 33 -4.58 -20.42 -2.31
CA HIS A 33 -4.77 -21.38 -3.38
C HIS A 33 -4.66 -22.81 -2.86
N ASP A 34 -5.36 -23.72 -3.54
CA ASP A 34 -5.19 -25.15 -3.34
C ASP A 34 -3.71 -25.55 -3.48
N SER A 35 -3.29 -26.55 -2.72
CA SER A 35 -1.89 -26.97 -2.71
C SER A 35 -1.46 -27.45 -4.10
N GLY A 36 -0.29 -26.96 -4.53
CA GLY A 36 0.28 -27.24 -5.83
C GLY A 36 0.58 -25.95 -6.60
N PHE A 37 0.84 -26.14 -7.89
CA PHE A 37 1.11 -25.05 -8.82
C PHE A 37 -0.19 -24.36 -9.23
N PHE A 38 -0.17 -23.04 -9.29
CA PHE A 38 -1.30 -22.23 -9.75
C PHE A 38 -0.88 -21.16 -10.73
N VAL A 39 -1.84 -20.77 -11.58
CA VAL A 39 -1.71 -19.69 -12.55
C VAL A 39 -2.99 -18.87 -12.52
N GLU A 40 -2.83 -17.58 -12.29
CA GLU A 40 -3.88 -16.58 -12.41
C GLU A 40 -3.43 -15.47 -13.35
N PHE A 41 -4.37 -14.61 -13.77
CA PHE A 41 -4.06 -13.50 -14.67
C PHE A 41 -2.96 -12.59 -14.13
N SER A 42 -2.93 -12.37 -12.81
CA SER A 42 -2.00 -11.42 -12.17
C SER A 42 -0.77 -12.07 -11.52
N SER A 43 -0.73 -13.40 -11.40
CA SER A 43 0.38 -14.11 -10.73
C SER A 43 0.48 -15.59 -11.10
N ILE A 44 1.68 -16.14 -10.96
CA ILE A 44 2.01 -17.56 -11.02
C ILE A 44 2.67 -17.95 -9.71
N GLY A 45 2.44 -19.17 -9.22
CA GLY A 45 3.03 -19.57 -7.96
C GLY A 45 2.87 -21.03 -7.59
N TYR A 46 3.27 -21.31 -6.36
CA TYR A 46 3.15 -22.62 -5.73
C TYR A 46 2.66 -22.47 -4.29
N SER A 47 1.57 -23.16 -3.96
CA SER A 47 0.95 -23.18 -2.64
C SER A 47 1.27 -24.50 -1.92
N PHE A 48 1.69 -24.41 -0.66
CA PHE A 48 2.02 -25.58 0.15
C PHE A 48 1.79 -25.29 1.64
N GLU A 49 1.16 -26.24 2.32
CA GLU A 49 0.74 -26.06 3.72
C GLU A 49 -0.02 -24.73 3.88
N ASN A 50 0.48 -23.82 4.71
CA ASN A 50 -0.06 -22.47 4.92
C ASN A 50 0.77 -21.39 4.21
N ASN A 51 1.49 -21.73 3.15
CA ASN A 51 2.42 -20.82 2.48
C ASN A 51 2.15 -20.73 0.98
N GLU A 52 2.49 -19.59 0.40
CA GLU A 52 2.54 -19.40 -1.05
C GLU A 52 3.81 -18.67 -1.45
N ILE A 53 4.39 -19.09 -2.57
CA ILE A 53 5.44 -18.34 -3.26
C ILE A 53 4.89 -17.94 -4.63
N THR A 54 5.02 -16.66 -4.98
CA THR A 54 4.45 -16.11 -6.21
C THR A 54 5.41 -15.21 -6.97
N SER A 55 5.24 -15.11 -8.27
CA SER A 55 5.77 -14.03 -9.11
C SER A 55 4.65 -13.47 -10.00
N GLN A 56 4.89 -12.32 -10.63
CA GLN A 56 3.93 -11.63 -11.48
C GLN A 56 4.53 -11.43 -12.88
N PRO A 57 4.36 -12.42 -13.79
CA PRO A 57 5.07 -12.44 -15.08
C PRO A 57 4.78 -11.24 -15.98
N LEU A 58 3.63 -10.59 -15.78
CA LEU A 58 3.30 -9.36 -16.51
C LEU A 58 4.29 -8.22 -16.23
N PHE A 59 4.89 -8.19 -15.02
CA PHE A 59 5.89 -7.20 -14.65
C PHE A 59 7.28 -7.53 -15.18
N ASP A 60 7.60 -8.81 -15.36
CA ASP A 60 8.88 -9.25 -15.95
C ASP A 60 9.07 -8.66 -17.37
N ILE A 61 7.99 -8.53 -18.15
CA ILE A 61 7.99 -7.91 -19.49
C ILE A 61 8.38 -6.43 -19.42
N LEU A 62 8.14 -5.78 -18.29
CA LEU A 62 8.50 -4.38 -18.05
C LEU A 62 9.87 -4.22 -17.37
N GLY A 63 10.63 -5.30 -17.21
CA GLY A 63 11.91 -5.30 -16.47
C GLY A 63 11.73 -5.15 -14.96
N GLN A 64 10.54 -5.44 -14.44
CA GLN A 64 10.20 -5.39 -13.02
C GLN A 64 10.03 -6.81 -12.49
N PHE A 65 11.13 -7.39 -12.03
CA PHE A 65 11.15 -8.78 -11.57
C PHE A 65 10.74 -8.85 -10.11
N ASN A 66 9.79 -9.72 -9.77
CA ASN A 66 9.29 -9.80 -8.41
C ASN A 66 9.24 -11.22 -7.86
N LEU A 67 9.35 -11.30 -6.54
CA LEU A 67 9.12 -12.53 -5.78
C LEU A 67 8.30 -12.19 -4.54
N GLY A 68 7.19 -12.89 -4.38
CA GLY A 68 6.28 -12.81 -3.25
C GLY A 68 6.32 -14.08 -2.43
N PHE A 69 6.18 -13.93 -1.13
CA PHE A 69 5.95 -14.99 -0.16
C PHE A 69 4.77 -14.59 0.72
N LYS A 70 3.81 -15.49 0.92
CA LYS A 70 2.71 -15.33 1.87
C LYS A 70 2.69 -16.49 2.85
N HIS A 71 2.33 -16.18 4.09
CA HIS A 71 2.07 -17.16 5.14
C HIS A 71 0.72 -16.87 5.80
N TYR A 72 -0.14 -17.88 5.83
CA TYR A 72 -1.48 -17.84 6.40
C TYR A 72 -1.45 -18.42 7.82
N PHE A 73 -1.35 -17.56 8.84
CA PHE A 73 -1.43 -18.03 10.23
C PHE A 73 -2.82 -18.59 10.53
N THR A 74 -3.85 -17.92 10.00
CA THR A 74 -5.25 -18.35 10.02
C THR A 74 -5.94 -17.82 8.77
N LYS A 75 -7.19 -18.23 8.53
CA LYS A 75 -8.04 -17.61 7.49
C LYS A 75 -8.27 -16.09 7.68
N ASN A 76 -7.99 -15.58 8.89
CA ASN A 76 -8.21 -14.19 9.29
C ASN A 76 -6.89 -13.44 9.53
N THR A 77 -5.73 -14.04 9.24
CA THR A 77 -4.43 -13.42 9.50
C THR A 77 -3.39 -13.88 8.50
N VAL A 78 -2.80 -12.95 7.76
CA VAL A 78 -1.81 -13.21 6.72
C VAL A 78 -0.58 -12.35 6.92
N PHE A 79 0.59 -12.97 6.76
CA PHE A 79 1.85 -12.30 6.55
C PHE A 79 2.22 -12.38 5.07
N SER A 80 2.79 -11.32 4.53
CA SER A 80 3.24 -11.26 3.16
C SER A 80 4.52 -10.46 3.05
N ALA A 81 5.45 -10.94 2.25
CA ALA A 81 6.68 -10.26 1.89
C ALA A 81 6.85 -10.32 0.37
N GLN A 82 7.06 -9.17 -0.25
CA GLN A 82 7.23 -9.05 -1.68
C GLN A 82 8.44 -8.16 -1.96
N GLY A 83 9.34 -8.63 -2.81
CA GLY A 83 10.47 -7.87 -3.33
C GLY A 83 10.31 -7.64 -4.83
N PHE A 84 10.73 -6.47 -5.29
CA PHE A 84 10.88 -6.12 -6.69
C PHE A 84 12.31 -5.65 -6.96
N PHE A 85 12.84 -6.13 -8.06
CA PHE A 85 14.07 -5.66 -8.68
C PHE A 85 13.69 -5.09 -10.04
N VAL A 86 13.93 -3.81 -10.24
CA VAL A 86 13.62 -3.11 -11.49
C VAL A 86 14.92 -2.76 -12.19
N ASP A 87 15.09 -3.29 -13.40
CA ASP A 87 16.16 -2.90 -14.32
C ASP A 87 15.60 -1.90 -15.32
N ALA A 88 15.92 -0.62 -15.13
CA ALA A 88 15.43 0.47 -15.97
C ALA A 88 15.91 0.36 -17.43
N GLN A 89 16.99 -0.39 -17.69
CA GLN A 89 17.55 -0.59 -19.03
C GLN A 89 17.04 -1.88 -19.70
N PHE A 90 16.32 -2.75 -18.98
CA PHE A 90 15.87 -4.05 -19.50
C PHE A 90 15.07 -3.90 -20.79
N VAL A 91 14.01 -3.08 -20.78
CA VAL A 91 13.14 -2.93 -21.96
C VAL A 91 13.88 -2.33 -23.16
N PRO A 92 14.61 -1.20 -23.04
CA PRO A 92 15.42 -0.66 -24.13
C PRO A 92 16.46 -1.64 -24.69
N THR A 93 17.12 -2.43 -23.84
CA THR A 93 18.16 -3.36 -24.28
C THR A 93 17.59 -4.64 -24.89
N VAL A 94 16.67 -5.31 -24.18
CA VAL A 94 16.14 -6.61 -24.60
C VAL A 94 15.17 -6.50 -25.78
N TYR A 95 14.33 -5.46 -25.80
CA TYR A 95 13.33 -5.28 -26.86
C TYR A 95 13.71 -4.19 -27.87
N GLY A 96 14.44 -3.15 -27.44
CA GLY A 96 14.83 -2.02 -28.29
C GLY A 96 16.19 -2.16 -28.97
N GLY A 97 17.02 -3.14 -28.58
CA GLY A 97 18.36 -3.33 -29.12
C GLY A 97 19.36 -2.23 -28.74
N ALA A 98 19.03 -1.39 -27.75
CA ALA A 98 19.96 -0.39 -27.23
C ALA A 98 21.13 -1.07 -26.51
N GLU A 99 22.34 -0.56 -26.71
CA GLU A 99 23.48 -0.97 -25.90
C GLU A 99 23.24 -0.60 -24.43
N ARG A 100 23.64 -1.50 -23.52
CA ARG A 100 23.56 -1.24 -22.09
C ARG A 100 24.54 -0.12 -21.75
N THR A 101 24.09 0.87 -20.99
CA THR A 101 24.91 2.00 -20.57
C THR A 101 25.40 1.79 -19.15
N ASP A 102 26.70 1.99 -18.90
CA ASP A 102 27.26 2.05 -17.56
C ASP A 102 27.25 3.51 -17.03
N PRO A 103 26.88 3.74 -15.76
CA PRO A 103 26.50 2.74 -14.77
C PRO A 103 25.07 2.20 -14.94
N GLY A 104 24.87 0.94 -14.57
CA GLY A 104 23.54 0.35 -14.44
C GLY A 104 22.73 1.08 -13.36
N ILE A 105 21.45 1.33 -13.62
CA ILE A 105 20.52 1.89 -12.63
C ILE A 105 19.51 0.81 -12.28
N PHE A 106 19.53 0.38 -11.02
CA PHE A 106 18.62 -0.62 -10.48
C PHE A 106 17.77 0.00 -9.38
N VAL A 107 16.47 -0.28 -9.40
CA VAL A 107 15.55 0.13 -8.33
C VAL A 107 15.13 -1.11 -7.55
N LEU A 108 15.29 -1.04 -6.23
CA LEU A 108 14.84 -2.07 -5.30
C LEU A 108 13.58 -1.57 -4.60
N LEU A 109 12.50 -2.33 -4.69
CA LEU A 109 11.28 -2.08 -3.91
C LEU A 109 10.99 -3.31 -3.07
N GLY A 110 10.49 -3.08 -1.86
CA GLY A 110 10.11 -4.15 -0.96
C GLY A 110 8.88 -3.77 -0.18
N ARG A 111 8.02 -4.75 0.07
CA ARG A 111 6.82 -4.59 0.88
C ARG A 111 6.67 -5.81 1.75
N THR A 112 6.59 -5.59 3.06
CA THR A 112 6.31 -6.65 4.03
C THR A 112 5.17 -6.20 4.92
N TYR A 113 4.16 -7.04 5.12
CA TYR A 113 3.04 -6.71 5.99
C TYR A 113 2.51 -7.90 6.77
N LEU A 114 1.87 -7.57 7.89
CA LEU A 114 0.99 -8.44 8.64
C LEU A 114 -0.40 -7.79 8.65
N HIS A 115 -1.41 -8.53 8.20
CA HIS A 115 -2.78 -8.06 8.14
C HIS A 115 -3.72 -9.06 8.81
N GLY A 116 -4.69 -8.53 9.56
CA GLY A 116 -5.77 -9.31 10.13
C GLY A 116 -7.12 -8.81 9.64
N ASP A 117 -8.10 -9.71 9.60
CA ASP A 117 -9.51 -9.39 9.36
C ASP A 117 -10.38 -10.23 10.30
N TYR A 118 -10.90 -9.58 11.34
CA TYR A 118 -11.63 -10.23 12.42
C TYR A 118 -13.11 -9.83 12.36
N PRO A 119 -13.99 -10.67 11.78
CA PRO A 119 -15.41 -10.38 11.71
C PRO A 119 -16.11 -10.54 13.07
N ILE A 120 -17.08 -9.66 13.31
CA ILE A 120 -18.02 -9.61 14.43
C ILE A 120 -19.39 -9.24 13.82
N TYR A 121 -20.15 -10.25 13.37
CA TYR A 121 -21.33 -10.07 12.51
C TYR A 121 -20.96 -9.28 11.25
N ASN A 122 -21.74 -8.25 10.88
CA ASN A 122 -21.46 -7.39 9.72
C ASN A 122 -20.35 -6.35 9.98
N LEU A 123 -19.75 -6.33 11.18
CA LEU A 123 -18.61 -5.47 11.50
C LEU A 123 -17.32 -6.27 11.41
N SER A 124 -16.23 -5.65 10.98
CA SER A 124 -14.90 -6.26 11.00
C SER A 124 -13.85 -5.30 11.54
N VAL A 125 -12.92 -5.84 12.31
CA VAL A 125 -11.74 -5.11 12.81
C VAL A 125 -10.52 -5.61 12.05
N LYS A 126 -9.85 -4.71 11.33
CA LYS A 126 -8.76 -5.03 10.41
C LYS A 126 -7.47 -4.31 10.83
N PRO A 127 -6.67 -4.88 11.75
CA PRO A 127 -5.34 -4.35 12.06
C PRO A 127 -4.38 -4.63 10.90
N HIS A 128 -3.48 -3.69 10.65
CA HIS A 128 -2.47 -3.77 9.61
C HIS A 128 -1.17 -3.12 10.08
N ILE A 129 -0.06 -3.77 9.82
CA ILE A 129 1.27 -3.19 9.96
C ILE A 129 2.08 -3.57 8.73
N GLU A 130 2.80 -2.60 8.19
CA GLU A 130 3.66 -2.82 7.03
C GLU A 130 4.95 -2.04 7.10
N VAL A 131 5.93 -2.56 6.38
CA VAL A 131 7.19 -1.90 6.05
C VAL A 131 7.31 -1.87 4.54
N LEU A 132 7.45 -0.67 4.00
CA LEU A 132 7.78 -0.41 2.60
C LEU A 132 9.24 0.00 2.52
N SER A 133 10.01 -0.62 1.63
CA SER A 133 11.37 -0.23 1.33
C SER A 133 11.49 0.15 -0.14
N GLY A 134 12.28 1.17 -0.44
CA GLY A 134 12.45 1.66 -1.80
C GLY A 134 13.78 2.38 -1.94
N GLY A 135 14.49 2.14 -3.04
CA GLY A 135 15.79 2.75 -3.26
C GLY A 135 16.35 2.49 -4.64
N ALA A 136 17.46 3.15 -4.93
CA ALA A 136 18.22 2.98 -6.16
C ALA A 136 19.66 2.59 -5.86
N ILE A 137 20.23 1.78 -6.75
CA ILE A 137 21.64 1.45 -6.82
C ILE A 137 22.15 1.96 -8.17
N ILE A 138 23.23 2.73 -8.13
CA ILE A 138 23.93 3.28 -9.30
C ILE A 138 25.42 3.05 -9.06
N ASP A 139 26.02 2.11 -9.79
CA ASP A 139 27.41 1.68 -9.56
C ASP A 139 27.62 1.23 -8.09
N ASP A 140 28.66 1.74 -7.41
CA ASP A 140 28.93 1.53 -5.98
C ASP A 140 28.05 2.42 -5.07
N GLY A 141 27.24 3.30 -5.66
CA GLY A 141 26.32 4.21 -4.99
C GLY A 141 24.98 3.54 -4.65
N TYR A 142 24.50 3.68 -3.41
CA TYR A 142 23.13 3.27 -3.08
C TYR A 142 22.46 4.24 -2.10
N ALA A 143 21.14 4.33 -2.20
CA ALA A 143 20.27 4.95 -1.21
C ALA A 143 18.95 4.15 -1.15
N ILE A 144 18.65 3.56 0.01
CA ILE A 144 17.49 2.69 0.22
C ILE A 144 16.76 3.15 1.48
N GLY A 145 15.60 3.76 1.29
CA GLY A 145 14.70 4.18 2.35
C GLY A 145 13.80 3.05 2.81
N SER A 146 13.46 3.05 4.11
CA SER A 146 12.44 2.18 4.70
C SER A 146 11.43 3.01 5.47
N LEU A 147 10.16 2.75 5.20
CA LEU A 147 8.99 3.37 5.80
C LEU A 147 8.22 2.30 6.56
N SER A 148 7.74 2.59 7.76
CA SER A 148 6.69 1.78 8.39
C SER A 148 5.35 2.49 8.27
N LYS A 149 4.28 1.72 8.04
CA LYS A 149 2.91 2.16 8.27
C LYS A 149 2.20 1.20 9.22
N SER A 150 1.26 1.73 9.97
CA SER A 150 0.34 0.94 10.76
C SER A 150 -1.06 1.51 10.66
N ALA A 151 -2.06 0.64 10.65
CA ALA A 151 -3.44 1.04 10.59
C ALA A 151 -4.32 0.12 11.43
N ILE A 152 -5.39 0.69 11.97
CA ILE A 152 -6.52 -0.05 12.48
C ILE A 152 -7.77 0.42 11.76
N THR A 153 -8.45 -0.53 11.12
CA THR A 153 -9.69 -0.26 10.38
C THR A 153 -10.85 -0.93 11.09
N VAL A 154 -11.96 -0.20 11.20
CA VAL A 154 -13.27 -0.76 11.54
C VAL A 154 -14.14 -0.59 10.31
N ALA A 155 -14.66 -1.70 9.79
CA ALA A 155 -15.52 -1.70 8.61
C ALA A 155 -16.87 -2.34 8.93
N PHE A 156 -17.92 -1.87 8.26
CA PHE A 156 -19.27 -2.39 8.33
C PHE A 156 -19.72 -2.79 6.93
N SER A 157 -20.00 -4.08 6.74
CA SER A 157 -20.53 -4.64 5.50
C SER A 157 -22.00 -4.22 5.33
N VAL A 158 -22.25 -3.42 4.28
CA VAL A 158 -23.61 -3.02 3.88
C VAL A 158 -24.27 -4.13 3.08
N ASN A 159 -23.47 -4.85 2.28
CA ASN A 159 -23.84 -6.05 1.54
C ASN A 159 -22.56 -6.87 1.24
N THR A 160 -22.69 -7.93 0.45
CA THR A 160 -21.58 -8.85 0.11
C THR A 160 -20.47 -8.23 -0.75
N ASN A 161 -20.63 -7.00 -1.22
CA ASN A 161 -19.67 -6.31 -2.08
C ASN A 161 -19.29 -4.90 -1.58
N ILE A 162 -19.91 -4.37 -0.53
CA ILE A 162 -19.73 -2.99 -0.09
C ILE A 162 -19.50 -2.92 1.41
N GLU A 163 -18.43 -2.23 1.82
CA GLU A 163 -18.13 -1.88 3.21
C GLU A 163 -18.04 -0.36 3.39
N ILE A 164 -18.59 0.15 4.49
CA ILE A 164 -18.27 1.50 4.97
C ILE A 164 -17.20 1.34 6.04
N PHE A 165 -16.14 2.14 5.99
CA PHE A 165 -15.03 1.99 6.92
C PHE A 165 -14.63 3.31 7.58
N SER A 166 -14.02 3.15 8.74
CA SER A 166 -13.16 4.17 9.34
C SER A 166 -11.83 3.55 9.71
N ARG A 167 -10.74 4.27 9.45
CA ARG A 167 -9.37 3.82 9.65
C ARG A 167 -8.60 4.90 10.38
N VAL A 168 -7.79 4.52 11.36
CA VAL A 168 -6.70 5.38 11.84
C VAL A 168 -5.41 4.77 11.32
N GLU A 169 -4.63 5.59 10.62
CA GLU A 169 -3.36 5.20 10.02
C GLU A 169 -2.25 6.14 10.50
N SER A 170 -1.06 5.58 10.70
CA SER A 170 0.15 6.32 10.95
C SER A 170 1.29 5.79 10.09
N GLY A 171 2.26 6.64 9.81
CA GLY A 171 3.48 6.22 9.15
C GLY A 171 4.67 7.09 9.52
N LEU A 172 5.87 6.54 9.37
CA LEU A 172 7.13 7.21 9.64
C LEU A 172 8.27 6.64 8.78
N LEU A 173 9.29 7.45 8.53
CA LEU A 173 10.54 7.01 7.93
C LEU A 173 11.33 6.31 9.03
N ILE A 174 11.66 5.05 8.81
CA ILE A 174 12.48 4.28 9.74
C ILE A 174 13.94 4.69 9.56
N ASP A 175 14.45 4.53 8.33
CA ASP A 175 15.84 4.79 8.00
C ASP A 175 16.04 4.96 6.48
N VAL A 176 17.21 5.48 6.11
CA VAL A 176 17.73 5.48 4.74
C VAL A 176 19.16 4.94 4.80
N LEU A 177 19.35 3.71 4.32
CA LEU A 177 20.67 3.13 4.14
C LEU A 177 21.32 3.78 2.93
N HIS A 178 22.53 4.31 3.07
CA HIS A 178 23.24 4.94 1.96
C HIS A 178 24.74 4.65 1.98
N SER A 179 25.40 4.79 0.83
CA SER A 179 26.86 4.66 0.71
C SER A 179 27.63 5.97 0.94
N SER A 180 26.96 7.12 1.07
CA SER A 180 27.63 8.42 1.28
C SER A 180 28.41 8.45 2.61
N THR A 181 29.62 9.01 2.58
CA THR A 181 30.47 9.24 3.76
C THR A 181 30.25 10.62 4.40
N ASP A 182 29.37 11.44 3.82
CA ASP A 182 29.08 12.78 4.33
C ASP A 182 28.21 12.71 5.58
N THR A 183 28.73 13.21 6.70
CA THR A 183 28.05 13.20 8.00
C THR A 183 26.79 14.07 8.03
N SER A 184 26.67 15.06 7.14
CA SER A 184 25.48 15.91 7.02
C SER A 184 24.25 15.15 6.49
N VAL A 185 24.47 14.03 5.79
CA VAL A 185 23.39 13.16 5.29
C VAL A 185 22.62 12.53 6.45
N GLN A 186 23.30 12.16 7.54
CA GLN A 186 22.63 11.60 8.71
C GLN A 186 21.75 12.66 9.41
N GLU A 187 22.17 13.92 9.43
CA GLU A 187 21.36 15.02 9.95
C GLU A 187 20.12 15.25 9.07
N ALA A 188 20.28 15.23 7.74
CA ALA A 188 19.16 15.32 6.80
C ALA A 188 18.17 14.15 6.95
N ILE A 189 18.65 12.92 7.13
CA ILE A 189 17.82 11.74 7.39
C ILE A 189 17.07 11.91 8.72
N ASN A 190 17.75 12.30 9.78
CA ASN A 190 17.12 12.51 11.09
C ASN A 190 16.04 13.61 11.03
N GLN A 191 16.28 14.65 10.26
CA GLN A 191 15.30 15.70 10.02
C GLN A 191 14.11 15.17 9.21
N ALA A 192 14.36 14.44 8.12
CA ALA A 192 13.31 13.79 7.33
C ALA A 192 12.46 12.82 8.17
N ARG A 193 13.04 12.04 9.08
CA ARG A 193 12.27 11.16 9.99
C ARG A 193 11.27 11.94 10.85
N ARG A 194 11.65 13.13 11.34
CA ARG A 194 10.74 13.98 12.12
C ARG A 194 9.68 14.62 11.24
N ASP A 195 10.06 15.11 10.08
CA ASP A 195 9.19 15.86 9.18
C ASP A 195 8.22 14.96 8.40
N MET A 196 8.50 13.66 8.32
CA MET A 196 7.68 12.72 7.57
C MET A 196 6.72 11.90 8.44
N ALA A 197 6.84 11.92 9.77
CA ALA A 197 5.88 11.24 10.63
C ALA A 197 4.48 11.84 10.47
N TYR A 198 3.46 11.01 10.24
CA TYR A 198 2.07 11.45 10.09
C TYR A 198 1.08 10.56 10.84
N VAL A 199 -0.08 11.13 11.13
CA VAL A 199 -1.25 10.41 11.62
C VAL A 199 -2.50 10.95 10.93
N VAL A 200 -3.31 10.05 10.39
CA VAL A 200 -4.52 10.39 9.64
C VAL A 200 -5.68 9.50 10.09
N ALA A 201 -6.88 10.07 10.14
CA ALA A 201 -8.11 9.31 10.25
C ALA A 201 -8.83 9.34 8.89
N ASN A 202 -9.16 8.18 8.36
CA ASN A 202 -9.86 8.02 7.10
C ASN A 202 -11.29 7.55 7.37
N VAL A 203 -12.23 8.03 6.56
CA VAL A 203 -13.59 7.48 6.49
C VAL A 203 -13.96 7.31 5.03
N GLY A 204 -14.67 6.25 4.68
CA GLY A 204 -14.98 6.01 3.28
C GLY A 204 -15.80 4.77 3.04
N LEU A 205 -15.80 4.37 1.77
CA LEU A 205 -16.47 3.19 1.25
C LEU A 205 -15.47 2.34 0.49
N THR A 206 -15.55 1.03 0.69
CA THR A 206 -14.87 0.03 -0.12
C THR A 206 -15.89 -0.74 -0.93
N TRP A 207 -15.68 -0.84 -2.23
CA TRP A 207 -16.46 -1.68 -3.13
C TRP A 207 -15.58 -2.79 -3.69
N TYR A 208 -15.98 -4.04 -3.45
CA TYR A 208 -15.35 -5.24 -3.97
C TYR A 208 -16.10 -5.68 -5.22
N TYR A 209 -15.41 -5.68 -6.37
CA TYR A 209 -16.01 -6.12 -7.63
C TYR A 209 -15.69 -7.59 -7.95
N ASP A 210 -14.65 -8.15 -7.34
CA ASP A 210 -14.35 -9.59 -7.36
C ASP A 210 -13.70 -10.06 -6.04
N SER A 211 -13.29 -11.32 -5.97
CA SER A 211 -12.67 -11.92 -4.78
C SER A 211 -11.25 -11.41 -4.50
N TYR A 212 -10.59 -10.82 -5.49
CA TYR A 212 -9.18 -10.43 -5.52
C TYR A 212 -8.98 -8.91 -5.40
N SER A 213 -10.00 -8.14 -5.74
CA SER A 213 -9.86 -6.73 -6.10
C SER A 213 -11.06 -5.91 -5.63
N GLY A 214 -10.79 -4.64 -5.39
CA GLY A 214 -11.81 -3.66 -5.06
C GLY A 214 -11.23 -2.26 -5.03
N ILE A 215 -12.11 -1.30 -4.79
CA ILE A 215 -11.80 0.12 -4.82
C ILE A 215 -12.24 0.72 -3.49
N GLU A 216 -11.32 1.36 -2.80
CA GLU A 216 -11.54 2.17 -1.61
C GLU A 216 -11.59 3.64 -2.03
N VAL A 217 -12.64 4.36 -1.63
CA VAL A 217 -12.73 5.82 -1.77
C VAL A 217 -13.01 6.40 -0.40
N GLY A 218 -12.25 7.41 -0.01
CA GLY A 218 -12.42 8.01 1.30
C GLY A 218 -11.95 9.45 1.40
N TYR A 219 -12.23 10.03 2.56
CA TYR A 219 -11.76 11.35 2.98
C TYR A 219 -10.78 11.21 4.12
N ARG A 220 -9.70 12.01 4.09
CA ARG A 220 -8.60 11.99 5.05
C ARG A 220 -8.69 13.18 6.00
N PHE A 221 -8.68 12.90 7.29
CA PHE A 221 -8.57 13.89 8.35
C PHE A 221 -7.16 13.81 8.95
N PHE A 222 -6.31 14.77 8.62
CA PHE A 222 -4.97 14.84 9.20
C PHE A 222 -5.04 15.17 10.69
N LEU A 223 -4.56 14.25 11.52
CA LEU A 223 -4.45 14.41 12.97
C LEU A 223 -3.06 14.93 13.36
N LEU A 224 -2.04 14.55 12.60
CA LEU A 224 -0.67 15.01 12.74
C LEU A 224 -0.04 15.22 11.36
N ASN A 225 0.63 16.36 11.20
CA ASN A 225 1.55 16.66 10.10
C ASN A 225 0.95 16.47 8.69
N ARG A 226 0.05 17.39 8.32
CA ARG A 226 -0.59 17.41 7.00
C ARG A 226 0.41 17.53 5.86
N ASP A 227 1.49 18.26 6.08
CA ASP A 227 2.50 18.55 5.07
C ASP A 227 3.56 17.45 4.96
N SER A 228 3.39 16.32 5.70
CA SER A 228 4.31 15.19 5.60
C SER A 228 4.34 14.65 4.16
N PRO A 229 5.54 14.46 3.58
CA PRO A 229 5.72 13.79 2.31
C PRO A 229 5.13 12.37 2.24
N PHE A 230 4.84 11.72 3.37
CA PHE A 230 4.23 10.39 3.39
C PHE A 230 2.72 10.38 3.34
N THR A 231 2.08 11.52 3.53
CA THR A 231 0.65 11.67 3.21
C THR A 231 0.39 11.47 1.71
N TYR A 232 1.42 11.62 0.88
CA TYR A 232 1.39 11.34 -0.56
C TYR A 232 1.63 9.89 -0.92
N PHE A 233 2.15 9.03 -0.03
CA PHE A 233 2.26 7.60 -0.32
C PHE A 233 0.90 6.94 -0.08
N GLN A 234 -0.06 7.20 -0.97
CA GLN A 234 -1.35 6.54 -0.94
C GLN A 234 -1.18 5.05 -1.25
N GLY A 235 -1.97 4.24 -0.55
CA GLY A 235 -2.23 2.85 -0.86
C GLY A 235 -1.05 1.86 -0.76
N LEU A 236 -1.39 0.63 -1.14
CA LEU A 236 -0.68 -0.62 -0.83
C LEU A 236 -0.43 -1.43 -2.13
N SER A 237 -0.79 -0.85 -3.29
CA SER A 237 -0.66 -1.43 -4.63
C SER A 237 0.09 -0.53 -5.61
N TYR A 238 0.53 -1.14 -6.71
CA TYR A 238 1.18 -0.46 -7.84
C TYR A 238 0.37 0.72 -8.41
N THR A 239 -0.96 0.59 -8.49
CA THR A 239 -1.84 1.65 -9.02
C THR A 239 -1.77 2.90 -8.15
N ASP A 240 -1.59 2.71 -6.83
CA ASP A 240 -1.46 3.83 -5.89
C ASP A 240 -0.12 4.57 -6.11
N TYR A 241 0.96 3.86 -6.48
CA TYR A 241 2.23 4.49 -6.87
C TYR A 241 2.13 5.35 -8.14
N VAL A 242 1.28 4.98 -9.10
CA VAL A 242 1.03 5.82 -10.30
C VAL A 242 0.41 7.16 -9.90
N PHE A 243 -0.55 7.16 -8.97
CA PHE A 243 -1.12 8.41 -8.44
C PHE A 243 -0.08 9.25 -7.70
N ASN A 244 0.78 8.59 -6.92
CA ASN A 244 1.87 9.26 -6.20
C ASN A 244 2.86 9.92 -7.18
N TYR A 245 3.20 9.24 -8.27
CA TYR A 245 4.06 9.79 -9.33
C TYR A 245 3.43 10.98 -10.05
N LEU A 246 2.16 10.86 -10.48
CA LEU A 246 1.43 11.95 -11.13
C LEU A 246 1.30 13.18 -10.22
N LYS A 247 1.13 12.98 -8.91
CA LYS A 247 1.12 14.05 -7.92
C LYS A 247 2.49 14.73 -7.81
N LEU A 248 3.57 13.96 -7.67
CA LEU A 248 4.93 14.50 -7.59
C LEU A 248 5.27 15.34 -8.82
N LEU A 249 4.93 14.85 -10.01
CA LEU A 249 5.04 15.63 -11.25
C LEU A 249 4.25 16.94 -11.14
N ASN A 250 2.97 16.87 -10.76
CA ASN A 250 2.12 18.05 -10.65
C ASN A 250 2.59 19.06 -9.59
N ASP A 251 3.18 18.61 -8.49
CA ASP A 251 3.73 19.49 -7.46
C ASP A 251 5.03 20.15 -7.88
N SER A 252 5.78 19.53 -8.79
CA SER A 252 6.98 20.11 -9.42
C SER A 252 6.67 21.18 -10.47
N LEU A 253 5.43 21.29 -10.94
CA LEU A 253 5.02 22.29 -11.93
C LEU A 253 4.83 23.69 -11.30
N PRO A 254 5.08 24.77 -12.06
CA PRO A 254 4.71 26.13 -11.67
C PRO A 254 3.21 26.27 -11.33
N PRO A 255 2.80 27.16 -10.41
CA PRO A 255 1.41 27.30 -9.97
C PRO A 255 0.38 27.42 -11.10
N GLU A 256 0.71 28.13 -12.16
CA GLU A 256 -0.08 28.37 -13.37
C GLU A 256 -0.26 27.14 -14.26
N GLU A 257 0.62 26.13 -14.13
CA GLU A 257 0.59 24.87 -14.88
C GLU A 257 0.06 23.70 -14.05
N LYS A 258 -0.26 23.91 -12.77
CA LYS A 258 -0.79 22.86 -11.91
C LYS A 258 -2.17 22.43 -12.36
N ILE A 259 -2.32 21.13 -12.57
CA ILE A 259 -3.58 20.48 -12.88
C ILE A 259 -4.26 20.08 -11.56
N ILE A 260 -5.53 20.49 -11.39
CA ILE A 260 -6.33 20.07 -10.24
C ILE A 260 -6.88 18.68 -10.53
N ILE A 261 -6.29 17.66 -9.91
CA ILE A 261 -6.77 16.28 -9.96
C ILE A 261 -7.37 15.95 -8.59
N PRO A 262 -8.70 15.80 -8.43
CA PRO A 262 -9.36 15.75 -7.13
C PRO A 262 -8.75 14.76 -6.13
N PHE A 263 -8.47 13.51 -6.50
CA PHE A 263 -7.91 12.48 -5.58
C PHE A 263 -6.42 12.65 -5.28
N ILE A 264 -5.78 13.60 -5.97
CA ILE A 264 -4.36 13.90 -5.89
C ILE A 264 -4.14 15.23 -5.15
N THR A 265 -4.99 16.24 -5.37
CA THR A 265 -4.83 17.61 -4.87
C THR A 265 -5.77 17.97 -3.72
N THR A 266 -6.57 17.03 -3.22
CA THR A 266 -7.48 17.25 -2.09
C THR A 266 -7.30 16.18 -1.02
N ASP A 267 -8.02 16.32 0.10
CA ASP A 267 -8.00 15.33 1.17
C ASP A 267 -8.77 14.03 0.81
N TYR A 268 -9.44 13.98 -0.35
CA TYR A 268 -9.98 12.73 -0.89
C TYR A 268 -8.86 11.81 -1.35
N TYR A 269 -9.09 10.50 -1.31
CA TYR A 269 -8.22 9.50 -1.90
C TYR A 269 -9.01 8.37 -2.54
N ILE A 270 -8.34 7.68 -3.45
CA ILE A 270 -8.80 6.44 -4.06
C ILE A 270 -7.68 5.42 -3.92
N SER A 271 -8.01 4.19 -3.53
CA SER A 271 -7.06 3.08 -3.53
C SER A 271 -7.65 1.86 -4.21
N PHE A 272 -6.82 1.17 -4.99
CA PHE A 272 -7.18 -0.08 -5.66
C PHE A 272 -6.72 -1.32 -4.88
N SER A 273 -6.11 -1.12 -3.70
CA SER A 273 -5.51 -2.17 -2.88
C SER A 273 -6.32 -2.47 -1.63
N VAL A 274 -7.43 -3.17 -1.79
CA VAL A 274 -8.34 -3.45 -0.67
C VAL A 274 -8.34 -4.90 -0.20
N LYS A 275 -7.52 -5.75 -0.83
CA LYS A 275 -7.34 -7.18 -0.51
C LYS A 275 -5.86 -7.48 -0.27
N PHE A 276 -5.59 -8.30 0.75
CA PHE A 276 -4.27 -8.62 1.29
C PHE A 276 -3.94 -10.10 1.15
#